data_AF-A0A7Z2SZD2-F1
#
_entry.id   AF-A0A7Z2SZD2-F1
#
_cell.length_a   1.000
_cell.length_b   1.000
_cell.length_c   1.000
_cell.angle_alpha   90.00
_cell.angle_beta   90.00
_cell.angle_gamma   90.00
#
_symmetry.space_group_name_H-M   'P 1'
#
loop_
_entity.id
_entity.type
_entity.pdbx_description
1 polymer ?
#
loop_
_entity_poly.entity_id
_entity_poly.type
_entity_poly.pdbx_seq_one_letter_code
_entity_poly.pdbx_strand_id
1 'polypeptide(L)'
;MKTHPFNWIATIIFVIAAGIWLFTNYGLVHSKHLEEAVITGKSHTDDGYFVIVDDKKLHVKDTSTWMLLEEGETYNLTYEWYGIKKPYVKEVNQPHDDDQVGGH
;
A
#
# COMPACT_ATOMS: atom_id res chain seq x y z
N MET A 1 -27.91 36.92 -29.15
CA MET A 1 -27.11 35.73 -28.77
C MET A 1 -28.06 34.71 -28.18
N LYS A 2 -28.23 33.53 -28.78
CA LYS A 2 -29.09 32.47 -28.23
C LYS A 2 -28.36 31.84 -27.06
N THR A 3 -28.80 32.12 -25.83
CA THR A 3 -28.31 31.46 -24.63
C THR A 3 -28.76 30.01 -24.69
N HIS A 4 -27.82 29.08 -24.94
CA HIS A 4 -28.10 27.66 -24.71
C HIS A 4 -28.48 27.50 -23.24
N PRO A 5 -29.62 26.86 -22.91
CA PRO A 5 -29.93 26.58 -21.52
C PRO A 5 -28.83 25.70 -20.96
N PHE A 6 -28.16 26.17 -19.90
CA PHE A 6 -27.09 25.43 -19.26
C PHE A 6 -27.63 24.07 -18.80
N ASN A 7 -27.07 22.97 -19.32
CA ASN A 7 -27.56 21.63 -19.05
C ASN A 7 -27.06 21.17 -17.67
N TRP A 8 -27.80 21.58 -16.64
CA TRP A 8 -27.52 21.23 -15.25
C TRP A 8 -27.49 19.73 -15.01
N ILE A 9 -28.31 18.94 -15.71
CA ILE A 9 -28.32 17.47 -15.59
C ILE A 9 -26.99 16.89 -16.06
N ALA A 10 -26.51 17.28 -17.25
CA ALA A 10 -25.22 16.83 -17.76
C ALA A 10 -24.06 17.27 -16.85
N THR A 11 -24.15 18.47 -16.28
CA THR A 11 -23.15 18.99 -15.34
C THR A 11 -23.12 18.16 -14.05
N ILE A 12 -24.28 17.82 -13.48
CA ILE A 12 -24.37 16.97 -12.28
C ILE A 12 -23.80 15.57 -12.55
N ILE A 13 -24.16 14.96 -13.69
CA ILE A 13 -23.63 13.64 -14.08
C ILE A 13 -22.10 13.71 -14.18
N PHE A 14 -21.56 14.75 -14.80
CA PHE A 14 -20.13 14.93 -14.93
C PHE A 14 -19.43 15.08 -13.57
N VAL A 15 -19.99 15.89 -12.66
CA VAL A 15 -19.43 16.07 -11.30
C VAL A 15 -19.45 14.76 -10.52
N ILE A 16 -20.54 14.00 -10.59
CA ILE A 16 -20.65 12.69 -9.93
C ILE A 16 -19.63 11.71 -10.52
N ALA A 17 -19.53 11.62 -11.85
CA ALA A 17 -18.57 10.73 -12.52
C ALA A 17 -17.12 11.09 -12.17
N ALA A 18 -16.78 12.39 -12.16
CA ALA A 18 -15.47 12.87 -11.74
C ALA A 18 -15.20 12.57 -10.26
N GLY A 19 -16.20 12.73 -9.39
CA GLY A 19 -16.09 12.41 -7.96
C GLY A 19 -15.84 10.92 -7.71
N ILE A 20 -16.59 10.04 -8.38
CA ILE A 20 -16.39 8.58 -8.32
C ILE A 20 -14.99 8.24 -8.83
N TRP A 21 -14.59 8.78 -9.98
CA TRP A 21 -13.28 8.52 -10.55
C TRP A 21 -12.15 8.94 -9.61
N LEU A 22 -12.24 10.13 -9.01
CA LEU A 22 -11.26 10.59 -8.01
C LEU A 22 -11.24 9.70 -6.77
N PHE A 23 -12.40 9.32 -6.24
CA PHE A 23 -12.49 8.48 -5.06
C PHE A 23 -11.89 7.10 -5.29
N THR A 24 -12.25 6.44 -6.40
CA THR A 24 -11.71 5.12 -6.73
C THR A 24 -10.21 5.16 -6.99
N ASN A 25 -9.70 6.21 -7.64
CA ASN A 25 -8.28 6.31 -7.96
C ASN A 25 -7.42 6.81 -6.80
N TYR A 26 -7.93 7.60 -5.85
CA TYR A 26 -7.09 8.24 -4.82
C TYR A 26 -7.52 7.95 -3.38
N GLY A 27 -8.76 7.55 -3.16
CA GLY A 27 -9.32 7.31 -1.83
C GLY A 27 -9.30 5.85 -1.39
N LEU A 28 -9.24 4.90 -2.33
CA LEU A 28 -9.30 3.48 -2.01
C LEU A 28 -7.92 2.96 -1.60
N VAL A 29 -7.79 2.61 -0.31
CA VAL A 29 -6.61 1.92 0.22
C VAL A 29 -6.76 0.44 -0.04
N HIS A 30 -5.83 -0.09 -0.82
CA HIS A 30 -5.65 -1.52 -1.00
C HIS A 30 -4.68 -2.03 0.06
N SER A 31 -4.98 -3.19 0.63
CA SER A 31 -4.10 -3.92 1.53
C SER A 31 -3.93 -5.34 1.02
N LYS A 32 -2.71 -5.85 1.05
CA LYS A 32 -2.41 -7.25 0.76
C LYS A 32 -1.58 -7.83 1.91
N HIS A 33 -2.06 -8.96 2.42
CA HIS A 33 -1.31 -9.80 3.35
C HIS A 33 -0.56 -10.87 2.56
N LEU A 34 0.73 -11.04 2.88
CA LEU A 34 1.58 -12.10 2.39
C LEU A 34 2.04 -12.93 3.58
N GLU A 35 1.62 -14.19 3.61
CA GLU A 35 2.14 -15.16 4.57
C GLU A 35 3.45 -15.72 4.03
N GLU A 36 4.42 -15.93 4.94
CA GLU A 36 5.72 -16.53 4.63
C GLU A 36 6.45 -15.88 3.44
N ALA A 37 6.41 -14.56 3.36
CA ALA A 37 7.10 -13.79 2.34
C ALA A 37 8.62 -13.74 2.58
N VAL A 38 9.40 -14.14 1.59
CA VAL A 38 10.87 -14.08 1.63
C VAL A 38 11.35 -12.70 1.16
N ILE A 39 12.20 -12.07 1.97
CA ILE A 39 12.86 -10.82 1.57
C ILE A 39 14.06 -11.16 0.69
N THR A 40 13.98 -10.86 -0.60
CA THR A 40 15.05 -11.17 -1.56
C THR A 40 16.11 -10.07 -1.67
N GLY A 41 15.85 -8.89 -1.08
CA GLY A 41 16.81 -7.80 -1.08
C GLY A 41 16.35 -6.58 -0.29
N LYS A 42 17.32 -5.75 0.11
CA LYS A 42 17.13 -4.49 0.81
C LYS A 42 17.83 -3.36 0.06
N SER A 43 17.21 -2.18 0.05
CA SER A 43 17.86 -0.99 -0.49
C SER A 43 17.53 0.25 0.33
N HIS A 44 18.51 1.13 0.46
CA HIS A 44 18.37 2.44 1.07
C HIS A 44 18.77 3.49 0.03
N THR A 45 17.91 4.47 -0.17
CA THR A 45 18.08 5.57 -1.12
C THR A 45 17.61 6.87 -0.45
N ASP A 46 17.84 8.03 -1.09
CA ASP A 46 17.31 9.31 -0.59
C ASP A 46 15.77 9.31 -0.42
N ASP A 47 15.08 8.44 -1.16
CA ASP A 47 13.63 8.23 -1.08
C ASP A 47 13.17 7.39 0.14
N GLY A 48 14.09 6.89 0.96
CA GLY A 48 13.80 6.07 2.16
C GLY A 48 14.30 4.63 2.09
N TYR A 49 13.68 3.78 2.92
CA TYR A 49 14.08 2.40 3.15
C TYR A 49 13.17 1.44 2.39
N PHE A 50 13.73 0.40 1.77
CA PHE A 50 12.96 -0.52 0.94
C PHE A 50 13.38 -1.98 1.11
N VAL A 51 12.41 -2.87 0.95
CA VAL A 51 12.60 -4.32 0.83
C VAL A 51 12.03 -4.82 -0.49
N ILE A 52 12.58 -5.92 -0.99
CA ILE A 52 12.11 -6.60 -2.20
C ILE A 52 11.48 -7.92 -1.77
N VAL A 53 10.23 -8.13 -2.16
CA VAL A 53 9.44 -9.33 -1.88
C VAL A 53 8.64 -9.65 -3.15
N ASP A 54 8.72 -10.90 -3.65
CA ASP A 54 8.07 -11.31 -4.91
C ASP A 54 8.33 -10.33 -6.08
N ASP A 55 9.58 -9.93 -6.27
CA ASP A 55 10.01 -8.92 -7.26
C ASP A 55 9.38 -7.52 -7.10
N LYS A 56 8.68 -7.26 -5.99
CA LYS A 56 8.09 -5.96 -5.66
C LYS A 56 8.92 -5.21 -4.65
N LYS A 57 9.21 -3.95 -4.97
CA LYS A 57 9.87 -3.02 -4.05
C LYS A 57 8.82 -2.36 -3.14
N LEU A 58 8.89 -2.64 -1.84
CA LEU A 58 8.00 -2.09 -0.80
C LEU A 58 8.77 -1.09 0.06
N HIS A 59 8.17 0.07 0.31
CA HIS A 59 8.75 1.07 1.21
C HIS A 59 8.51 0.69 2.66
N VAL A 60 9.55 0.72 3.49
CA VAL A 60 9.47 0.51 4.93
C VAL A 60 9.54 1.89 5.60
N LYS A 61 8.48 2.26 6.30
CA LYS A 61 8.33 3.61 6.86
C LYS A 61 9.36 3.92 7.94
N ASP A 62 9.64 2.94 8.79
CA ASP A 62 10.47 3.11 9.97
C ASP A 62 11.82 2.41 9.80
N THR A 63 12.90 3.14 10.04
CA THR A 63 14.28 2.62 9.92
C THR A 63 14.52 1.44 10.85
N SER A 64 13.98 1.48 12.07
CA SER A 64 14.10 0.39 13.04
C SER A 64 13.51 -0.91 12.49
N THR A 65 12.30 -0.86 11.95
CA THR A 65 11.67 -2.03 11.30
C THR A 65 12.53 -2.51 10.14
N TRP A 66 12.99 -1.61 9.26
CA TRP A 66 13.85 -1.99 8.14
C TRP A 66 15.17 -2.63 8.59
N MET A 67 15.75 -2.19 9.70
CA MET A 67 16.98 -2.75 10.25
C MET A 67 16.79 -4.18 10.78
N LEU A 68 15.61 -4.51 11.30
CA LEU A 68 15.29 -5.84 11.84
C LEU A 68 14.97 -6.89 10.75
N LEU A 69 14.65 -6.43 9.54
CA LEU A 69 14.40 -7.31 8.41
C LEU A 69 15.72 -7.83 7.83
N GLU A 70 15.84 -9.13 7.61
CA GLU A 70 17.04 -9.73 7.02
C GLU A 70 16.76 -10.27 5.62
N GLU A 71 17.76 -10.21 4.74
CA GLU A 71 17.66 -10.80 3.40
C GLU A 71 17.75 -12.33 3.49
N GLY A 72 16.89 -13.04 2.77
CA GLY A 72 16.78 -14.50 2.80
C GLY A 72 15.87 -15.04 3.90
N GLU A 73 15.46 -14.19 4.85
CA GLU A 73 14.53 -14.55 5.91
C GLU A 73 13.07 -14.38 5.47
N THR A 74 12.19 -15.08 6.19
CA THR A 74 10.76 -15.20 5.91
C THR A 74 9.93 -14.45 6.93
N TYR A 75 8.97 -13.65 6.47
CA TYR A 75 8.11 -12.82 7.31
C TYR A 75 6.65 -12.85 6.84
N ASN A 76 5.72 -12.68 7.78
CA ASN A 76 4.34 -12.33 7.46
C ASN A 76 4.28 -10.81 7.27
N LEU A 77 3.92 -10.37 6.06
CA LEU A 77 3.97 -8.97 5.65
C LEU A 77 2.60 -8.47 5.21
N THR A 78 2.14 -7.38 5.81
CA THR A 78 1.00 -6.62 5.29
C THR A 78 1.51 -5.33 4.65
N TYR A 79 1.18 -5.11 3.39
CA TYR A 79 1.51 -3.87 2.70
C TYR A 79 0.27 -3.22 2.10
N GLU A 80 0.30 -1.89 2.06
CA GLU A 80 -0.81 -1.06 1.59
C GLU A 80 -0.38 -0.11 0.48
N TRP A 81 -1.32 0.22 -0.41
CA TRP A 81 -1.14 1.25 -1.42
C TRP A 81 -2.48 1.94 -1.73
N TYR A 82 -2.42 3.17 -2.22
CA TYR A 82 -3.59 3.90 -2.70
C TYR A 82 -3.20 4.79 -3.87
N GLY A 83 -4.01 4.72 -4.92
CA GLY A 83 -3.76 5.39 -6.19
C GLY A 83 -2.37 5.14 -6.76
N ILE A 84 -1.66 6.22 -7.06
CA ILE A 84 -0.31 6.20 -7.65
C ILE A 84 0.81 6.15 -6.60
N LYS A 85 0.49 6.03 -5.30
CA LYS A 85 1.53 6.00 -4.27
C LYS A 85 2.25 4.65 -4.25
N LYS A 86 3.55 4.70 -3.98
CA LYS A 86 4.39 3.51 -3.80
C LYS A 86 3.80 2.64 -2.66
N PRO A 87 3.68 1.32 -2.83
CA PRO A 87 3.26 0.43 -1.75
C PRO A 87 4.22 0.53 -0.57
N TYR A 88 3.66 0.51 0.64
CA TYR A 88 4.44 0.56 1.87
C TYR A 88 4.06 -0.57 2.81
N VAL A 89 5.05 -1.06 3.54
CA VAL A 89 4.88 -2.07 4.59
C VAL A 89 4.16 -1.41 5.77
N LYS A 90 3.05 -2.02 6.20
CA LYS A 90 2.26 -1.60 7.34
C LYS A 90 2.59 -2.44 8.58
N GLU A 91 2.67 -3.75 8.42
CA GLU A 91 2.91 -4.71 9.50
C GLU A 91 3.90 -5.78 9.03
N VAL A 92 4.75 -6.22 9.95
CA VAL A 92 5.71 -7.30 9.78
C VAL A 92 5.68 -8.15 11.05
N ASN A 93 5.44 -9.44 10.92
CA ASN A 93 5.57 -10.42 12.00
C ASN A 93 6.47 -11.58 11.54
N GLN A 94 7.12 -12.26 12.49
CA GLN A 94 7.77 -13.53 12.17
C GLN A 94 6.70 -14.63 12.06
N PRO A 95 6.81 -15.59 11.12
CA PRO A 95 5.80 -16.64 10.94
C PRO A 95 5.54 -17.48 12.20
N HIS A 96 6.52 -17.56 13.10
CA HIS A 96 6.43 -18.33 14.35
C HIS A 96 5.94 -17.52 15.56
N ASP A 97 5.69 -16.21 15.42
CA ASP A 97 5.24 -15.36 16.54
C ASP A 97 3.73 -15.46 16.78
N ASP A 98 2.93 -15.79 15.75
CA ASP A 98 1.47 -15.96 15.89
C ASP A 98 1.09 -17.21 16.73
N ASP A 99 2.05 -18.13 16.92
CA ASP A 99 1.87 -19.33 17.73
C ASP A 99 2.03 -19.08 19.26
N GLN A 100 2.38 -17.85 19.68
CA GLN A 100 2.64 -17.51 21.08
C GLN A 100 1.54 -16.70 21.80
N VAL A 101 0.34 -16.53 21.21
CA VAL A 101 -0.84 -16.07 21.96
C VAL A 101 -1.58 -17.25 22.63
N GLY A 102 -0.89 -17.89 23.57
CA GLY A 102 -1.40 -19.04 24.32
C GLY A 102 -0.71 -19.22 25.67
N GLY A 103 -0.58 -18.12 26.44
CA GLY A 103 -0.01 -18.13 27.79
C GLY A 103 -1.07 -17.88 28.87
N HIS A 104 -1.36 -18.95 29.63
CA HIS A 104 -2.19 -19.09 30.85
C HIS A 104 -3.70 -19.27 30.74
#